data_AF-A0A6B1GWE8-F1
#
_entry.id   AF-A0A6B1GWE8-F1
#
_cell.length_a   1.000
_cell.length_b   1.000
_cell.length_c   1.000
_cell.angle_alpha   90.00
_cell.angle_beta   90.00
_cell.angle_gamma   90.00
#
_symmetry.space_group_name_H-M   'P 1'
#
loop_
_entity.id
_entity.type
_entity.pdbx_description
1 polymer ?
#
loop_
_entity_poly.entity_id
_entity_poly.type
_entity_poly.pdbx_seq_one_letter_code
_entity_poly.pdbx_strand_id
1 'polypeptide(L)'
;MKIDRWIERVYEERDVGRGIGTSLAGVIGLSTYLVWNDWVTAIFATMISFPVIRIAAAAVHSRRVQSKERKDTRGKMREAFDNLGAEEVAVARAFVWHGGTSVTWREANRSDGFSAAGIESLSNRGLVHTSVTLDGLTETFVLDVDLFDYAKTVVPEAPF
;
A
#
# COMPACT_ATOMS: atom_id res chain seq x y z
N MET A 1 -15.88 -23.66 -14.56
CA MET A 1 -15.50 -23.73 -13.12
C MET A 1 -14.05 -24.14 -12.80
N LYS A 2 -13.35 -24.98 -13.59
CA LYS A 2 -11.88 -25.19 -13.43
C LYS A 2 -11.04 -24.31 -14.35
N ILE A 3 -11.57 -23.97 -15.53
CA ILE A 3 -10.92 -23.10 -16.52
C ILE A 3 -10.89 -21.64 -16.01
N ASP A 4 -11.97 -21.16 -15.40
CA ASP A 4 -12.04 -19.78 -14.89
C ASP A 4 -10.96 -19.49 -13.85
N ARG A 5 -10.75 -20.40 -12.87
CA ARG A 5 -9.64 -20.28 -11.89
C ARG A 5 -8.24 -20.45 -12.49
N TRP A 6 -8.11 -21.15 -13.62
CA TRP A 6 -6.82 -21.26 -14.32
C TRP A 6 -6.54 -20.01 -15.15
N ILE A 7 -7.57 -19.41 -15.76
CA ILE A 7 -7.51 -18.14 -16.47
C ILE A 7 -7.21 -17.01 -15.49
N GLU A 8 -7.87 -16.97 -14.34
CA GLU A 8 -7.71 -15.96 -13.30
C GLU A 8 -6.30 -16.02 -12.67
N ARG A 9 -5.77 -17.24 -12.43
CA ARG A 9 -4.41 -17.44 -11.91
C ARG A 9 -3.29 -17.16 -12.93
N VAL A 10 -3.60 -17.20 -14.23
CA VAL A 10 -2.68 -16.76 -15.30
C VAL A 10 -2.75 -15.24 -15.47
N TYR A 11 -3.89 -14.61 -15.17
CA TYR A 11 -4.14 -13.19 -15.37
C TYR A 11 -3.63 -12.27 -14.25
N GLU A 12 -3.57 -12.73 -12.99
CA GLU A 12 -3.54 -11.77 -11.87
C GLU A 12 -2.19 -11.06 -11.60
N GLU A 13 -1.01 -11.61 -11.89
CA GLU A 13 0.23 -10.94 -11.43
C GLU A 13 1.39 -10.86 -12.42
N ARG A 14 1.32 -11.52 -13.59
CA ARG A 14 2.47 -11.59 -14.52
C ARG A 14 2.23 -11.18 -15.98
N ASP A 15 0.98 -10.96 -16.41
CA ASP A 15 0.69 -10.86 -17.86
C ASP A 15 0.26 -9.50 -18.40
N VAL A 16 0.04 -8.45 -17.58
CA VAL A 16 -0.26 -7.11 -18.14
C VAL A 16 0.92 -6.59 -18.99
N GLY A 17 2.14 -6.72 -18.48
CA GLY A 17 3.35 -6.35 -19.24
C GLY A 17 3.57 -7.24 -20.47
N ARG A 18 3.17 -8.51 -20.40
CA ARG A 18 3.28 -9.44 -21.52
C ARG A 18 2.24 -9.15 -22.60
N GLY A 19 0.98 -8.95 -22.24
CA GLY A 19 -0.12 -8.64 -23.14
C GLY A 19 0.05 -7.30 -23.85
N ILE A 20 0.39 -6.24 -23.10
CA ILE A 20 0.73 -4.93 -23.68
C ILE A 20 1.97 -5.04 -24.57
N GLY A 21 2.98 -5.80 -24.12
CA GLY A 21 4.18 -6.10 -24.88
C GLY A 21 3.89 -6.78 -26.22
N THR A 22 3.11 -7.86 -26.24
CA THR A 22 2.79 -8.62 -27.46
C THR A 22 1.95 -7.81 -28.44
N SER A 23 0.95 -7.07 -27.94
CA SER A 23 0.08 -6.26 -28.80
C SER A 23 0.83 -5.10 -29.46
N LEU A 24 1.61 -4.33 -28.69
CA LEU A 24 2.37 -3.21 -29.25
C LEU A 24 3.55 -3.66 -30.11
N ALA A 25 4.27 -4.71 -29.71
CA ALA A 25 5.33 -5.27 -30.54
C ALA A 25 4.78 -5.80 -31.87
N GLY A 26 3.61 -6.46 -31.85
CA GLY A 26 2.92 -6.90 -33.06
C GLY A 26 2.50 -5.74 -33.97
N VAL A 27 1.99 -4.64 -33.40
CA VAL A 27 1.66 -3.42 -34.18
C VAL A 27 2.91 -2.80 -34.78
N ILE A 28 4.02 -2.73 -34.04
CA ILE A 28 5.30 -2.20 -34.55
C ILE A 28 5.84 -3.08 -35.67
N GLY A 29 5.83 -4.40 -35.50
CA GLY A 29 6.23 -5.36 -36.53
C GLY A 29 5.40 -5.22 -37.80
N LEU A 30 4.07 -5.23 -37.65
CA LEU A 30 3.14 -5.09 -38.78
C LEU A 30 3.29 -3.75 -39.49
N SER A 31 3.46 -2.66 -38.74
CA SER A 31 3.67 -1.32 -39.31
C SER A 31 4.99 -1.25 -40.08
N THR A 32 6.06 -1.84 -39.54
CA THR A 32 7.37 -1.88 -40.20
C THR A 32 7.30 -2.70 -41.49
N TYR A 33 6.58 -3.83 -41.47
CA TYR A 33 6.34 -4.65 -42.66
C TYR A 33 5.59 -3.89 -43.75
N LEU A 34 4.52 -3.18 -43.41
CA LEU A 34 3.72 -2.43 -44.39
C LEU A 34 4.48 -1.24 -45.01
N VAL A 35 5.38 -0.59 -44.26
CA VAL A 35 6.13 0.58 -44.74
C VAL A 35 7.34 0.20 -45.59
N TRP A 36 8.09 -0.82 -45.19
CA TRP A 36 9.33 -1.21 -45.87
C TRP A 36 9.20 -2.46 -46.75
N ASN A 37 8.06 -3.14 -46.70
CA ASN A 37 7.78 -4.38 -47.43
C ASN A 37 8.86 -5.47 -47.20
N ASP A 38 9.57 -5.38 -46.08
CA ASP A 38 10.64 -6.29 -45.66
C ASP A 38 10.24 -7.01 -44.36
N TRP A 39 10.09 -8.32 -44.47
CA TRP A 39 9.69 -9.20 -43.39
C TRP A 39 10.82 -9.42 -42.37
N VAL A 40 12.09 -9.33 -42.78
CA VAL A 40 13.25 -9.52 -41.88
C VAL A 40 13.32 -8.37 -40.89
N THR A 41 13.26 -7.14 -41.39
CA THR A 41 13.30 -5.94 -40.55
C THR A 41 12.09 -5.84 -39.62
N ALA A 42 10.91 -6.31 -40.05
CA ALA A 42 9.72 -6.40 -39.21
C ALA A 42 9.87 -7.36 -38.01
N ILE A 43 10.50 -8.53 -38.22
CA ILE A 43 10.76 -9.50 -37.14
C ILE A 43 11.74 -8.90 -36.12
N PHE A 44 12.84 -8.29 -36.57
CA PHE A 44 13.80 -7.66 -35.67
C PHE A 44 13.19 -6.50 -34.88
N ALA A 45 12.39 -5.65 -35.53
CA ALA A 45 11.67 -4.57 -34.86
C ALA A 45 10.74 -5.10 -33.75
N THR A 46 10.03 -6.19 -34.01
CA THR A 46 9.16 -6.86 -33.03
C THR A 46 9.97 -7.42 -31.85
N MET A 47 11.08 -8.11 -32.15
CA MET A 47 11.90 -8.80 -31.16
C MET A 47 12.59 -7.81 -30.21
N ILE A 48 13.01 -6.64 -30.72
CA ILE A 48 13.65 -5.59 -29.92
C ILE A 48 12.63 -4.75 -29.14
N SER A 49 11.48 -4.42 -29.76
CA SER A 49 10.47 -3.58 -29.12
C SER A 49 9.76 -4.30 -27.96
N PHE A 50 9.54 -5.61 -28.08
CA PHE A 50 8.86 -6.41 -27.05
C PHE A 50 9.42 -6.26 -25.63
N PRO A 51 10.73 -6.49 -25.35
CA PRO A 51 11.27 -6.35 -24.00
C PRO A 51 11.20 -4.91 -23.48
N VAL A 52 11.40 -3.91 -24.33
CA VAL A 52 11.33 -2.48 -23.95
C VAL A 52 9.92 -2.12 -23.49
N ILE A 53 8.92 -2.48 -24.30
CA ILE A 53 7.51 -2.22 -23.99
C ILE A 53 7.09 -2.99 -22.74
N ARG A 54 7.52 -4.25 -22.61
CA ARG A 54 7.20 -5.08 -21.44
C ARG A 54 7.67 -4.46 -20.13
N ILE A 55 8.91 -3.95 -20.09
CA ILE A 55 9.47 -3.29 -18.90
C ILE A 55 8.71 -1.99 -18.61
N ALA A 56 8.45 -1.17 -19.62
CA ALA A 56 7.71 0.07 -19.48
C ALA A 56 6.28 -0.16 -18.96
N ALA A 57 5.57 -1.15 -19.53
CA ALA A 57 4.22 -1.52 -19.13
C ALA A 57 4.17 -2.04 -17.68
N ALA A 58 5.13 -2.89 -17.29
CA ALA A 58 5.22 -3.40 -15.92
C ALA A 58 5.49 -2.26 -14.91
N ALA A 59 6.38 -1.32 -15.24
CA ALA A 59 6.68 -0.18 -14.38
C ALA A 59 5.47 0.75 -14.20
N VAL A 60 4.75 1.06 -15.29
CA VAL A 60 3.54 1.90 -15.23
C VAL A 60 2.43 1.21 -14.45
N HIS A 61 2.21 -0.08 -14.68
CA HIS A 61 1.20 -0.86 -13.98
C HIS A 61 1.48 -0.91 -12.48
N SER A 62 2.71 -1.26 -12.09
CA SER A 62 3.11 -1.31 -10.69
C SER A 62 2.92 0.03 -9.97
N ARG A 63 3.31 1.14 -10.60
CA ARG A 63 3.08 2.49 -10.04
C ARG A 63 1.60 2.80 -9.87
N ARG A 64 0.75 2.40 -10.82
CA ARG A 64 -0.70 2.62 -10.74
C ARG A 64 -1.36 1.77 -9.66
N VAL A 65 -0.98 0.50 -9.55
CA VAL A 65 -1.46 -0.41 -8.49
C VAL A 65 -1.07 0.14 -7.13
N GLN A 66 0.20 0.46 -6.92
CA GLN A 66 0.68 1.05 -5.66
C GLN A 66 -0.04 2.36 -5.33
N SER A 67 -0.28 3.23 -6.32
CA SER A 67 -1.03 4.47 -6.09
C SER A 67 -2.50 4.21 -5.75
N LYS A 68 -3.11 3.16 -6.31
CA LYS A 68 -4.51 2.80 -6.05
C LYS A 68 -4.64 2.19 -4.66
N GLU A 69 -3.75 1.27 -4.30
CA GLU A 69 -3.65 0.69 -2.96
C GLU A 69 -3.47 1.78 -1.90
N ARG A 70 -2.51 2.71 -2.09
CA ARG A 70 -2.33 3.84 -1.18
C ARG A 70 -3.58 4.71 -1.02
N LYS A 71 -4.33 4.93 -2.11
CA LYS A 71 -5.60 5.68 -2.05
C LYS A 71 -6.68 4.91 -1.31
N ASP A 72 -6.78 3.60 -1.54
CA ASP A 72 -7.76 2.73 -0.91
C ASP A 72 -7.48 2.58 0.60
N THR A 73 -6.22 2.32 0.98
CA THR A 73 -5.78 2.30 2.37
C THR A 73 -6.05 3.64 3.06
N ARG A 74 -5.73 4.76 2.43
CA ARG A 74 -6.01 6.08 3.01
C ARG A 74 -7.51 6.35 3.17
N GLY A 75 -8.34 5.90 2.22
CA GLY A 75 -9.79 6.00 2.31
C GLY A 75 -10.36 5.19 3.47
N LYS A 76 -9.91 3.94 3.60
CA LYS A 76 -10.27 3.05 4.71
C LYS A 76 -9.83 3.61 6.06
N MET A 77 -8.62 4.15 6.17
CA MET A 77 -8.13 4.73 7.42
C MET A 77 -8.81 6.04 7.78
N ARG A 78 -9.21 6.84 6.78
CA ARG A 78 -10.08 7.99 7.01
C ARG A 78 -11.40 7.56 7.62
N GLU A 79 -12.07 6.58 7.03
CA GLU A 79 -13.34 6.08 7.55
C GLU A 79 -13.18 5.44 8.93
N ALA A 80 -12.09 4.69 9.15
CA ALA A 80 -11.79 4.12 10.46
C ALA A 80 -11.59 5.21 11.53
N PHE A 81 -10.83 6.26 11.21
CA PHE A 81 -10.57 7.40 12.08
C PHE A 81 -11.81 8.24 12.35
N ASP A 82 -12.62 8.51 11.33
CA ASP A 82 -13.87 9.29 11.45
C ASP A 82 -14.91 8.54 12.30
N ASN A 83 -14.81 7.21 12.36
CA ASN A 83 -15.63 6.33 13.21
C ASN A 83 -15.01 6.06 14.60
N LEU A 84 -13.91 6.73 14.97
CA LEU A 84 -13.36 6.62 16.33
C LEU A 84 -14.18 7.45 17.32
N GLY A 85 -14.39 6.89 18.51
CA GLY A 85 -14.93 7.63 19.65
C GLY A 85 -13.94 8.66 20.18
N ALA A 86 -14.42 9.60 21.01
CA ALA A 86 -13.58 10.69 21.54
C ALA A 86 -12.33 10.18 22.29
N GLU A 87 -12.47 9.12 23.07
CA GLU A 87 -11.36 8.47 23.80
C GLU A 87 -10.35 7.80 22.87
N GLU A 88 -10.82 7.15 21.81
CA GLU A 88 -9.95 6.50 20.82
C GLU A 88 -9.17 7.54 20.00
N VAL A 89 -9.82 8.65 19.63
CA VAL A 89 -9.17 9.79 18.98
C VAL A 89 -8.11 10.42 19.90
N ALA A 90 -8.38 10.51 21.20
CA ALA A 90 -7.41 11.04 22.17
C ALA A 90 -6.16 10.15 22.25
N VAL A 91 -6.33 8.83 22.31
CA VAL A 91 -5.22 7.86 22.28
C VAL A 91 -4.42 7.97 20.97
N ALA A 92 -5.09 8.01 19.81
CA ALA A 92 -4.42 8.15 18.53
C ALA A 92 -3.62 9.47 18.43
N ARG A 93 -4.16 10.57 18.97
CA ARG A 93 -3.45 11.86 19.08
C ARG A 93 -2.24 11.77 20.01
N ALA A 94 -2.37 11.06 21.13
CA ALA A 94 -1.29 10.88 22.08
C ALA A 94 -0.10 10.13 21.44
N PHE A 95 -0.34 9.10 20.63
CA PHE A 95 0.71 8.46 19.83
C PHE A 95 1.40 9.47 18.89
N VAL A 96 0.62 10.27 18.15
CA VAL A 96 1.18 11.30 17.24
C VAL A 96 2.03 12.32 18.00
N TRP A 97 1.58 12.78 19.18
CA TRP A 97 2.32 13.71 20.02
C TRP A 97 3.58 13.11 20.62
N HIS A 98 3.57 11.82 20.98
CA HIS A 98 4.77 11.09 21.39
C HIS A 98 5.75 10.85 20.23
N GLY A 99 5.35 11.11 18.98
CA GLY A 99 6.21 11.04 17.80
C GLY A 99 6.51 9.61 17.32
N GLY A 100 5.83 8.61 17.86
CA GLY A 100 6.07 7.20 17.57
C GLY A 100 4.80 6.36 17.47
N THR A 101 4.88 5.25 16.76
CA THR A 101 3.79 4.25 16.67
C THR A 101 3.73 3.36 17.90
N SER A 102 4.76 3.35 18.73
CA SER A 102 4.87 2.48 19.91
C SER A 102 5.13 3.29 21.17
N VAL A 103 4.46 2.94 22.26
CA VAL A 103 4.63 3.57 23.57
C VAL A 103 4.66 2.46 24.62
N THR A 104 5.59 2.55 25.59
CA THR A 104 5.66 1.56 26.67
C THR A 104 4.47 1.69 27.62
N TRP A 105 4.11 0.59 28.30
CA TRP A 105 3.04 0.62 29.31
C TRP A 105 3.28 1.70 30.39
N ARG A 106 4.55 1.90 30.77
CA ARG A 106 4.94 2.92 31.75
C ARG A 106 4.69 4.34 31.24
N GLU A 107 4.98 4.62 29.98
CA GLU A 107 4.76 5.93 29.36
C GLU A 107 3.26 6.20 29.14
N ALA A 108 2.51 5.17 28.72
CA ALA A 108 1.07 5.25 28.59
C ALA A 108 0.41 5.63 29.91
N ASN A 109 0.78 4.95 31.01
CA ASN A 109 0.21 5.23 32.34
C ASN A 109 0.61 6.57 32.95
N ARG A 110 1.66 7.23 32.45
CA ARG A 110 2.12 8.53 32.97
C ARG A 110 1.55 9.71 32.19
N SER A 111 0.99 9.48 31.00
CA SER A 111 0.53 10.57 30.12
C SER A 111 -0.99 10.63 30.11
N ASP A 112 -1.55 11.83 30.26
CA ASP A 112 -3.01 12.04 30.32
C ASP A 112 -3.74 11.72 28.99
N GLY A 113 -3.01 11.47 27.90
CA GLY A 113 -3.55 11.17 26.58
C GLY A 113 -3.88 9.70 26.31
N PHE A 114 -3.51 8.78 27.21
CA PHE A 114 -3.73 7.34 27.02
C PHE A 114 -4.79 6.81 27.99
N SER A 115 -6.06 6.94 27.63
CA SER A 115 -7.12 6.32 28.43
C SER A 115 -7.15 4.81 28.24
N ALA A 116 -7.29 4.07 29.34
CA ALA A 116 -7.37 2.61 29.31
C ALA A 116 -8.56 2.14 28.46
N ALA A 117 -9.70 2.83 28.55
CA ALA A 117 -10.87 2.55 27.73
C ALA A 117 -10.61 2.79 26.24
N GLY A 118 -9.88 3.85 25.87
CA GLY A 118 -9.50 4.12 24.48
C GLY A 118 -8.54 3.09 23.92
N ILE A 119 -7.53 2.67 24.70
CA ILE A 119 -6.58 1.62 24.30
C ILE A 119 -7.28 0.27 24.11
N GLU A 120 -8.12 -0.15 25.06
CA GLU A 120 -8.86 -1.40 24.97
C GLU A 120 -9.87 -1.38 23.79
N SER A 121 -10.53 -0.25 23.55
CA SER A 121 -11.43 -0.10 22.41
C SER A 121 -10.68 -0.20 21.08
N LEU A 122 -9.55 0.51 20.94
CA LEU A 122 -8.70 0.41 19.75
C LEU A 122 -8.11 -0.99 19.57
N SER A 123 -7.77 -1.68 20.66
CA SER A 123 -7.30 -3.07 20.66
C SER A 123 -8.36 -4.03 20.12
N ASN A 124 -9.60 -3.91 20.60
CA ASN A 124 -10.73 -4.70 20.10
C ASN A 124 -11.04 -4.42 18.61
N ARG A 125 -10.70 -3.23 18.11
CA ARG A 125 -10.82 -2.87 16.69
C ARG A 125 -9.62 -3.31 15.85
N GLY A 126 -8.59 -3.91 16.46
CA GLY A 126 -7.36 -4.33 15.79
C GLY A 126 -6.46 -3.16 15.37
N LEU A 127 -6.66 -1.98 15.94
CA LEU A 127 -5.93 -0.75 15.61
C LEU A 127 -4.79 -0.47 16.59
N VAL A 128 -4.82 -1.09 17.76
CA VAL A 128 -3.70 -1.13 18.71
C VAL A 128 -3.43 -2.59 19.04
N HIS A 129 -2.18 -2.97 19.20
CA HIS A 129 -1.80 -4.28 19.70
C HIS A 129 -0.70 -4.16 20.74
N THR A 130 -0.54 -5.21 21.54
CA THR A 130 0.56 -5.32 22.50
C THR A 130 1.75 -6.00 21.82
N SER A 131 2.93 -5.49 22.12
CA SER A 131 4.22 -6.04 21.68
C SER A 131 5.24 -5.89 22.81
N VAL A 132 6.45 -6.37 22.58
CA VAL A 132 7.57 -6.23 23.51
C VAL A 132 8.66 -5.41 22.85
N THR A 133 9.34 -4.58 23.64
CA THR A 133 10.54 -3.85 23.21
C THR A 133 11.63 -4.78 22.68
N LEU A 134 12.59 -4.21 21.95
CA LEU A 134 13.73 -4.96 21.39
C LEU A 134 14.58 -5.69 22.44
N ASP A 135 14.57 -5.22 23.69
CA ASP A 135 15.23 -5.89 24.82
C ASP A 135 14.46 -7.13 25.31
N GLY A 136 13.23 -7.35 24.83
CA GLY A 136 12.35 -8.48 25.17
C GLY A 136 11.72 -8.38 26.56
N LEU A 137 11.82 -7.25 27.25
CA LEU A 137 11.46 -7.14 28.67
C LEU A 137 10.32 -6.17 28.96
N THR A 138 10.05 -5.21 28.08
CA THR A 138 9.06 -4.16 28.34
C THR A 138 7.86 -4.27 27.40
N GLU A 139 6.68 -4.41 27.98
CA GLU A 139 5.43 -4.39 27.22
C GLU A 139 5.18 -2.99 26.63
N THR A 140 4.75 -2.99 25.37
CA THR A 140 4.48 -1.79 24.57
C THR A 140 3.14 -1.91 23.89
N PHE A 141 2.45 -0.78 23.79
CA PHE A 141 1.31 -0.62 22.90
C PHE A 141 1.81 -0.10 21.56
N VAL A 142 1.34 -0.70 20.48
CA VAL A 142 1.70 -0.35 19.12
C VAL A 142 0.43 -0.02 18.36
N LEU A 143 0.35 1.23 17.91
CA LEU A 143 -0.70 1.73 17.02
C LEU A 143 -0.44 1.23 15.59
N ASP A 144 -1.51 0.90 14.88
CA ASP A 144 -1.46 0.61 13.46
C ASP A 144 -0.77 1.75 12.68
N VAL A 145 0.15 1.38 11.79
CA VAL A 145 1.02 2.34 11.10
C VAL A 145 0.22 3.21 10.14
N ASP A 146 -0.75 2.62 9.43
CA ASP A 146 -1.57 3.36 8.48
C ASP A 146 -2.51 4.34 9.22
N LEU A 147 -3.04 3.93 10.38
CA LEU A 147 -3.82 4.81 11.26
C LEU A 147 -2.96 5.96 11.81
N PHE A 148 -1.74 5.67 12.26
CA PHE A 148 -0.80 6.68 12.76
C PHE A 148 -0.43 7.70 11.69
N ASP A 149 -0.10 7.23 10.49
CA ASP A 149 0.24 8.10 9.37
C ASP A 149 -0.96 8.93 8.91
N TYR A 150 -2.18 8.37 8.95
CA TYR A 150 -3.38 9.17 8.73
C TYR A 150 -3.58 10.21 9.83
N ALA A 151 -3.46 9.83 11.10
CA ALA A 151 -3.63 10.72 12.24
C ALA A 151 -2.65 11.91 12.19
N LYS A 152 -1.39 11.70 11.80
CA LYS A 152 -0.43 12.80 11.55
C LYS A 152 -0.93 13.87 10.58
N THR A 153 -1.75 13.50 9.60
CA THR A 153 -2.29 14.47 8.62
C THR A 153 -3.45 15.29 9.17
N VAL A 154 -4.09 14.83 10.24
CA VAL A 154 -5.29 15.43 10.83
C VAL A 154 -4.98 16.17 12.13
N VAL A 155 -3.99 15.70 12.89
CA VAL A 155 -3.58 16.28 14.16
C VAL A 155 -2.63 17.44 13.87
N PRO A 156 -2.96 18.67 14.32
CA PRO A 156 -2.03 19.79 14.19
C PRO A 156 -0.75 19.49 14.96
N GLU A 157 0.41 19.77 14.35
CA GLU A 157 1.71 19.60 15.00
C GLU A 157 1.68 20.27 16.39
N ALA A 158 2.02 19.50 17.42
CA ALA A 158 2.26 20.08 18.73
C ALA A 158 3.51 20.98 18.64
N PRO A 159 3.53 22.13 19.33
CA PRO A 159 4.73 22.95 19.38
C PRO A 159 5.84 22.14 20.05
N PHE A 160 6.97 22.03 19.36
CA PHE A 160 8.22 21.48 19.91
C PHE A 160 8.63 22.19 21.21
#